data_AF-A0A520VS66-F1
#
_entry.id   AF-A0A520VS66-F1
#
_cell.length_a   1.000
_cell.length_b   1.000
_cell.length_c   1.000
_cell.angle_alpha   90.00
_cell.angle_beta   90.00
_cell.angle_gamma   90.00
#
_symmetry.space_group_name_H-M   'P 1'
#
loop_
_entity.id
_entity.type
_entity.pdbx_description
1 polymer ?
#
loop_
_entity_poly.entity_id
_entity_poly.type
_entity_poly.pdbx_seq_one_letter_code
_entity_poly.pdbx_strand_id
1 'polypeptide(L)'
;MKNKLFVTGLLAWAVVTHADPYESDLGGLTLPCATCHGLLEEKNNAMNLYGIKEEIFFYKFKSFQLRLDEDRGVMHYISLAYSDDDIRRMAAYFAKKQ
;
A
#
# COMPACT_ATOMS: atom_id res chain seq x y z
N MET A 1 -40.22 35.58 -41.20
CA MET A 1 -40.25 34.46 -40.23
C MET A 1 -38.89 33.76 -40.30
N LYS A 2 -38.04 33.90 -39.29
CA LYS A 2 -36.67 33.34 -39.26
C LYS A 2 -36.61 32.30 -38.15
N ASN A 3 -36.65 31.02 -38.51
CA ASN A 3 -36.43 29.93 -37.56
C ASN A 3 -34.94 29.87 -37.19
N LYS A 4 -34.60 30.21 -35.95
CA LYS A 4 -33.30 29.91 -35.36
C LYS A 4 -33.40 28.56 -34.65
N LEU A 5 -32.94 27.50 -35.32
CA LEU A 5 -32.64 26.23 -34.68
C LEU A 5 -31.27 26.37 -34.00
N PHE A 6 -31.28 26.61 -32.69
CA PHE A 6 -30.09 26.60 -31.86
C PHE A 6 -29.90 25.16 -31.36
N VAL A 7 -29.00 24.42 -31.99
CA VAL A 7 -28.60 23.08 -31.53
C VAL A 7 -27.50 23.28 -30.49
N THR A 8 -27.88 23.27 -29.21
CA THR A 8 -26.93 23.21 -28.09
C THR A 8 -26.32 21.81 -28.03
N GLY A 9 -25.09 21.68 -28.55
CA GLY A 9 -24.27 20.48 -28.40
C GLY A 9 -23.76 20.37 -26.96
N LEU A 10 -24.29 19.42 -26.20
CA LEU A 10 -23.76 18.98 -24.91
C LEU A 10 -22.48 18.18 -25.16
N LEU A 11 -21.32 18.82 -24.99
CA LEU A 11 -20.04 18.15 -24.95
C LEU A 11 -19.89 17.50 -23.57
N ALA A 12 -20.24 16.22 -23.46
CA ALA A 12 -19.98 15.44 -22.25
C ALA A 12 -18.47 15.12 -22.20
N TRP A 13 -17.72 15.84 -21.36
CA TRP A 13 -16.38 15.43 -20.96
C TRP A 13 -16.49 14.19 -20.06
N ALA A 14 -16.24 13.03 -20.66
CA ALA A 14 -16.01 11.81 -19.90
C ALA A 14 -14.64 11.94 -19.20
N VAL A 15 -14.66 12.21 -17.89
CA VAL A 15 -13.49 12.01 -17.04
C VAL A 15 -13.29 10.51 -16.94
N VAL A 16 -12.32 9.97 -17.70
CA VAL A 16 -11.91 8.59 -17.56
C VAL A 16 -11.17 8.47 -16.22
N THR A 17 -11.87 8.03 -15.18
CA THR A 17 -11.25 7.53 -13.96
C THR A 17 -10.58 6.20 -14.30
N HIS A 18 -9.30 6.23 -14.68
CA HIS A 18 -8.49 5.03 -14.68
C HIS A 18 -8.30 4.64 -13.21
N ALA A 19 -9.08 3.66 -12.74
CA ALA A 19 -8.76 2.99 -11.48
C ALA A 19 -7.37 2.39 -11.68
N ASP A 20 -6.38 2.93 -10.99
CA ASP A 20 -5.02 2.44 -11.07
C ASP A 20 -5.05 0.98 -10.57
N PRO A 21 -4.73 -0.03 -11.40
CA PRO A 21 -4.72 -1.42 -10.96
C PRO A 21 -3.89 -1.61 -9.68
N TYR A 22 -2.92 -0.72 -9.48
CA TYR A 22 -2.03 -0.62 -8.35
C TYR A 22 -2.71 -0.32 -7.00
N GLU A 23 -3.78 0.47 -6.99
CA GLU A 23 -4.47 0.84 -5.74
C GLU A 23 -5.27 -0.34 -5.18
N SER A 24 -5.80 -1.20 -6.06
CA SER A 24 -6.55 -2.40 -5.68
C SER A 24 -5.65 -3.51 -5.09
N ASP A 25 -4.38 -3.56 -5.46
CA ASP A 25 -3.39 -4.55 -5.01
C ASP A 25 -2.84 -4.21 -3.60
N LEU A 26 -2.78 -2.93 -3.25
CA LEU A 26 -2.18 -2.49 -1.98
C LEU A 26 -2.91 -3.04 -0.75
N GLY A 27 -4.22 -3.26 -0.84
CA GLY A 27 -4.99 -3.94 0.20
C GLY A 27 -4.54 -5.39 0.39
N GLY A 28 -4.25 -6.10 -0.71
CA GLY A 28 -3.71 -7.45 -0.68
C GLY A 28 -2.31 -7.53 -0.04
N LEU A 29 -1.47 -6.52 -0.29
CA LEU A 29 -0.13 -6.44 0.30
C LEU A 29 -0.15 -6.14 1.80
N THR A 30 -1.08 -5.30 2.27
CA THR A 30 -1.04 -4.72 3.63
C THR A 30 -1.98 -5.38 4.63
N LEU A 31 -3.11 -5.95 4.18
CA LEU A 31 -4.10 -6.57 5.06
C LEU A 31 -3.53 -7.74 5.90
N PRO A 32 -2.67 -8.63 5.38
CA PRO A 32 -2.11 -9.72 6.16
C PRO A 32 -1.22 -9.25 7.33
N CYS A 33 -0.66 -8.04 7.26
CA CYS A 33 0.22 -7.51 8.30
C CYS A 33 -0.50 -7.33 9.65
N ALA A 34 -1.79 -6.97 9.61
CA ALA A 34 -2.60 -6.71 10.80
C ALA A 34 -2.79 -7.96 11.67
N THR A 35 -2.68 -9.17 11.11
CA THR A 35 -2.82 -10.43 11.86
C THR A 35 -1.78 -10.57 12.98
N CYS A 36 -0.59 -9.96 12.82
CA CYS A 36 0.45 -10.00 13.84
C CYS A 36 0.79 -8.62 14.41
N HIS A 37 0.76 -7.59 13.57
CA HIS A 37 1.11 -6.21 13.94
C HIS A 37 -0.09 -5.38 14.42
N GLY A 38 -1.29 -5.97 14.46
CA GLY A 38 -2.52 -5.35 14.92
C GLY A 38 -3.02 -4.24 14.00
N LEU A 39 -4.21 -3.75 14.35
CA LEU A 39 -4.77 -2.52 13.76
C LEU A 39 -4.20 -1.28 14.47
N LEU A 40 -4.53 -0.11 13.92
CA LEU A 40 -4.18 1.16 14.53
C LEU A 40 -4.68 1.21 15.99
N GLU A 41 -3.83 1.64 16.91
CA GLU A 41 -4.07 1.70 18.38
C GLU A 41 -4.17 0.34 19.12
N GLU A 42 -4.03 -0.79 18.43
CA GLU A 42 -4.03 -2.10 19.08
C GLU A 42 -2.67 -2.41 19.72
N LYS A 43 -2.69 -2.88 20.98
CA LYS A 43 -1.46 -3.34 21.65
C LYS A 43 -1.16 -4.77 21.23
N ASN A 44 0.00 -4.99 20.64
CA ASN A 44 0.52 -6.31 20.29
C ASN A 44 2.01 -6.40 20.67
N ASN A 45 2.52 -7.63 20.73
CA ASN A 45 3.93 -7.88 21.02
C ASN A 45 4.85 -7.57 19.82
N ALA A 46 4.27 -7.33 18.65
CA ALA A 46 5.01 -6.92 17.46
C ALA A 46 5.19 -5.40 17.44
N MET A 47 6.07 -4.92 16.58
CA MET A 47 6.28 -3.49 16.39
C MET A 47 5.07 -2.88 15.67
N ASN A 48 4.57 -1.74 16.15
CA ASN A 48 3.56 -0.97 15.43
C ASN A 48 4.12 -0.49 14.07
N LEU A 49 3.36 -0.73 13.00
CA LEU A 49 3.75 -0.34 11.64
C LEU A 49 3.21 1.05 11.28
N TYR A 50 2.13 1.52 11.88
CA TYR A 50 1.52 2.82 11.56
C TYR A 50 2.43 3.97 11.97
N GLY A 51 2.66 4.92 11.06
CA GLY A 51 3.51 6.09 11.24
C GLY A 51 5.01 5.80 11.16
N ILE A 52 5.42 4.57 10.82
CA ILE A 52 6.84 4.25 10.59
C ILE A 52 7.35 5.01 9.37
N LYS A 53 8.55 5.59 9.45
CA LYS A 53 9.15 6.26 8.29
C LYS A 53 9.41 5.26 7.17
N GLU A 54 9.16 5.66 5.92
CA GLU A 54 9.24 4.79 4.75
C GLU A 54 10.61 4.11 4.63
N GLU A 55 11.69 4.87 4.81
CA GLU A 55 13.05 4.35 4.72
C GLU A 55 13.33 3.30 5.81
N ILE A 56 12.81 3.53 7.02
CA ILE A 56 13.00 2.61 8.15
C ILE A 56 12.22 1.31 7.90
N PHE A 57 10.99 1.41 7.38
CA PHE A 57 10.23 0.23 6.98
C PHE A 57 10.99 -0.57 5.93
N PHE A 58 11.41 0.09 4.84
CA PHE A 58 12.10 -0.57 3.73
C PHE A 58 13.35 -1.29 4.20
N TYR A 59 14.25 -0.61 4.92
CA TYR A 59 15.50 -1.22 5.38
C TYR A 59 15.29 -2.35 6.39
N LYS A 60 14.33 -2.22 7.31
CA LYS A 60 13.99 -3.32 8.24
C LYS A 60 13.39 -4.51 7.51
N PHE A 61 12.51 -4.28 6.55
CA PHE A 61 11.91 -5.37 5.78
C PHE A 61 12.97 -6.11 4.95
N LYS A 62 13.88 -5.37 4.28
CA LYS A 62 15.02 -5.94 3.57
C LYS A 62 15.97 -6.71 4.50
N SER A 63 16.19 -6.24 5.73
CA SER A 63 17.07 -6.94 6.67
C SER A 63 16.49 -8.30 7.09
N PHE A 64 15.16 -8.46 7.13
CA PHE A 64 14.54 -9.78 7.32
C PHE A 64 14.78 -10.70 6.12
N GLN A 65 14.70 -10.21 4.88
CA GLN A 65 14.99 -11.03 3.69
C GLN A 65 16.43 -11.54 3.67
N LEU A 66 17.37 -10.70 4.11
CA LEU A 66 18.81 -10.96 4.08
C LEU A 66 19.34 -11.71 5.31
N ARG A 67 18.48 -12.09 6.27
CA ARG A 67 18.91 -12.85 7.45
C ARG A 67 19.46 -14.22 7.07
N LEU A 68 20.64 -14.52 7.59
CA LEU A 68 21.35 -15.79 7.40
C LEU A 68 21.58 -16.56 8.71
N ASP A 69 21.20 -15.98 9.84
CA ASP A 69 21.30 -16.61 11.16
C ASP A 69 20.38 -17.83 11.28
N GLU A 70 20.60 -18.66 12.30
CA GLU A 70 19.71 -19.80 12.57
C GLU A 70 18.37 -19.35 13.17
N ASP A 71 18.35 -18.21 13.87
CA ASP A 71 17.17 -17.61 14.50
C ASP A 71 16.56 -16.46 13.67
N ARG A 72 16.10 -16.78 12.47
CA ARG A 72 15.66 -15.78 11.48
C ARG A 72 14.33 -15.10 11.83
N GLY A 73 13.58 -15.70 12.77
CA GLY A 73 12.24 -15.28 13.15
C GLY A 73 11.20 -15.43 12.03
N VAL A 74 9.93 -15.20 12.37
CA VAL A 74 8.79 -15.34 11.44
C VAL A 74 8.89 -14.35 10.27
N MET A 75 9.33 -13.12 10.55
CA MET A 75 9.40 -12.08 9.53
C MET A 75 10.37 -12.38 8.39
N HIS A 76 11.42 -13.19 8.61
CA HIS A 76 12.26 -13.66 7.52
C HIS A 76 11.42 -14.38 6.46
N TYR A 77 10.66 -15.39 6.86
CA TYR A 77 9.86 -16.19 5.93
C TYR A 77 8.75 -15.38 5.25
N ILE A 78 8.08 -14.48 5.99
CA ILE A 78 7.08 -13.57 5.42
C ILE A 78 7.71 -12.63 4.39
N SER A 79 8.90 -12.09 4.70
CA SER A 79 9.52 -11.08 3.86
C SER A 79 9.93 -11.60 2.48
N LEU A 80 10.17 -12.91 2.33
CA LEU A 80 10.57 -13.51 1.06
C LEU A 80 9.46 -13.49 -0.02
N ALA A 81 8.20 -13.26 0.36
CA ALA A 81 7.09 -13.22 -0.58
C ALA A 81 6.93 -11.87 -1.31
N TYR A 82 7.67 -10.83 -0.89
CA TYR A 82 7.47 -9.47 -1.36
C TYR A 82 8.66 -8.98 -2.19
N SER A 83 8.37 -8.36 -3.33
CA SER A 83 9.38 -7.69 -4.14
C SER A 83 9.81 -6.35 -3.52
N ASP A 84 10.92 -5.79 -3.99
CA ASP A 84 11.34 -4.44 -3.55
C ASP A 84 10.27 -3.38 -3.82
N ASP A 85 9.50 -3.51 -4.91
CA ASP A 85 8.44 -2.58 -5.24
C ASP A 85 7.25 -2.72 -4.28
N ASP A 86 6.88 -3.95 -3.91
CA ASP A 86 5.84 -4.19 -2.90
C ASP A 86 6.25 -3.63 -1.54
N ILE A 87 7.53 -3.76 -1.17
CA ILE A 87 8.04 -3.21 0.08
C ILE A 87 7.98 -1.69 0.07
N ARG A 88 8.32 -1.02 -1.04
CA ARG A 88 8.18 0.44 -1.18
C ARG A 88 6.73 0.87 -1.08
N ARG A 89 5.81 0.14 -1.70
CA ARG A 89 4.36 0.37 -1.62
C ARG A 89 3.85 0.30 -0.18
N MET A 90 4.20 -0.78 0.52
CA MET A 90 3.83 -0.97 1.92
C MET A 90 4.46 0.11 2.81
N ALA A 91 5.72 0.49 2.57
CA ALA A 91 6.39 1.55 3.31
C ALA A 91 5.62 2.88 3.21
N ALA A 92 5.27 3.29 1.99
CA ALA A 92 4.47 4.50 1.74
C ALA A 92 3.09 4.43 2.39
N TYR A 93 2.43 3.27 2.33
CA TYR A 93 1.14 3.05 2.99
C TYR A 93 1.22 3.26 4.50
N PHE A 94 2.14 2.56 5.17
CA PHE A 94 2.25 2.58 6.63
C PHE A 94 2.82 3.91 7.16
N ALA A 95 3.64 4.62 6.39
CA ALA A 95 4.12 5.96 6.75
C ALA A 95 3.00 7.01 6.72
N LYS A 96 2.07 6.91 5.75
CA LYS A 96 0.96 7.84 5.61
C LYS A 96 -0.13 7.64 6.67
N LYS A 97 -0.32 6.41 7.14
CA LYS A 97 -1.35 6.05 8.14
C LYS A 97 -0.78 6.22 9.55
N GLN A 98 -1.40 7.08 10.35
CA GLN A 98 -0.99 7.44 11.72
C GLN A 98 -2.17 7.31 12.67
#